data_AF-A0A0F8P1H1-F1
#
_entry.id   AF-A0A0F8P1H1-F1
#
_cell.length_a   1.000
_cell.length_b   1.000
_cell.length_c   1.000
_cell.angle_alpha   90.00
_cell.angle_beta   90.00
_cell.angle_gamma   90.00
#
_symmetry.space_group_name_H-M   'P 1'
#
loop_
_entity.id
_entity.type
_entity.pdbx_description
1 polymer ?
#
loop_
_entity_poly.entity_id
_entity_poly.type
_entity_poly.pdbx_seq_one_letter_code
_entity_poly.pdbx_strand_id
1 'polypeptide(L)'
;MRRKVAIIGIVLILFTDITSAYNPYGEVYEYDLYFNSKLLDTTEVPKPILKINEPFTVGIDFKMYKKCELSVMLSETEKNNFYVINGSTQKMNELIPKLDLTSLLLLTLQLPSMIFL
;
A
#
# COMPACT_ATOMS: atom_id res chain seq x y z
N MET A 1 -3.94 -46.28 -16.76
CA MET A 1 -3.29 -45.52 -15.67
C MET A 1 -2.89 -44.10 -16.09
N ARG A 2 -2.20 -43.88 -17.22
CA ARG A 2 -1.71 -42.56 -17.67
C ARG A 2 -2.77 -41.43 -17.76
N ARG A 3 -3.98 -41.71 -18.28
CA ARG A 3 -5.07 -40.70 -18.38
C ARG A 3 -5.60 -40.23 -17.02
N LYS A 4 -5.67 -41.12 -16.01
CA LYS A 4 -6.13 -40.76 -14.66
C LYS A 4 -5.14 -39.86 -13.94
N VAL A 5 -3.84 -40.12 -14.12
CA VAL A 5 -2.75 -39.29 -13.59
C VAL A 5 -2.77 -37.89 -14.22
N ALA A 6 -3.00 -37.80 -15.54
CA ALA A 6 -3.11 -36.51 -16.22
C ALA A 6 -4.29 -35.66 -15.72
N ILE A 7 -5.45 -36.29 -15.45
CA ILE A 7 -6.63 -35.59 -14.92
C ILE A 7 -6.36 -35.07 -13.50
N ILE A 8 -5.72 -35.85 -12.64
CA ILE A 8 -5.34 -35.43 -11.29
C ILE A 8 -4.35 -34.25 -11.34
N GLY A 9 -3.38 -34.29 -12.25
CA GLY A 9 -2.44 -33.18 -12.46
C GLY A 9 -3.14 -31.88 -12.89
N ILE A 10 -4.11 -31.97 -13.80
CA ILE A 10 -4.90 -30.79 -14.25
C ILE A 10 -5.73 -30.20 -13.10
N VAL A 11 -6.35 -31.05 -12.27
CA VAL A 11 -7.12 -30.60 -11.11
C VAL A 11 -6.22 -29.89 -10.10
N LEU A 12 -5.00 -30.39 -9.85
CA LEU A 12 -4.04 -29.76 -8.92
C LEU A 12 -3.57 -28.37 -9.38
N ILE A 13 -3.47 -28.12 -10.69
CA ILE A 13 -3.10 -26.81 -11.24
C ILE A 13 -4.22 -25.77 -11.02
N LEU A 14 -5.48 -26.21 -10.87
CA LEU A 14 -6.61 -25.31 -10.57
C LEU A 14 -6.67 -24.88 -9.09
N PHE A 15 -5.87 -25.49 -8.21
CA PHE A 15 -5.77 -25.16 -6.78
C PHE A 15 -4.50 -24.38 -6.43
N THR A 16 -3.80 -23.79 -7.41
CA THR A 16 -2.73 -22.84 -7.07
C THR A 16 -3.38 -21.60 -6.48
N ASP A 17 -3.34 -21.50 -5.15
CA ASP A 17 -3.82 -20.34 -4.42
C ASP A 17 -3.16 -19.08 -4.98
N ILE A 18 -4.01 -18.12 -5.34
CA ILE A 18 -3.60 -16.76 -5.67
C ILE A 18 -3.07 -16.21 -4.35
N THR A 19 -1.75 -16.11 -4.21
CA THR A 19 -1.14 -15.67 -2.96
C THR A 19 -1.48 -14.20 -2.74
N SER A 20 -2.56 -13.92 -2.00
CA SER A 20 -2.84 -12.57 -1.53
C SER A 20 -1.94 -12.28 -0.33
N ALA A 21 -1.48 -11.03 -0.19
CA ALA A 21 -0.82 -10.62 1.04
C ALA A 21 -1.79 -10.82 2.21
N TYR A 22 -1.46 -11.78 3.08
CA TYR A 22 -2.32 -12.14 4.20
C TYR A 22 -2.41 -10.97 5.18
N ASN A 23 -3.57 -10.33 5.24
CA ASN A 23 -3.89 -9.37 6.28
C ASN A 23 -4.43 -10.13 7.51
N PRO A 24 -3.65 -10.27 8.61
CA PRO A 24 -4.11 -10.98 9.81
C PRO A 24 -5.31 -10.30 10.48
N TYR A 25 -5.65 -9.09 10.07
CA TYR A 25 -6.80 -8.32 10.55
C TYR A 25 -7.90 -8.17 9.49
N GLY A 26 -7.94 -9.04 8.47
CA GLY A 26 -8.95 -8.98 7.38
C GLY A 26 -10.40 -8.96 7.85
N GLU A 27 -10.70 -9.60 8.99
CA GLU A 27 -12.04 -9.55 9.61
C GLU A 27 -12.39 -8.20 10.28
N VAL A 28 -11.40 -7.35 10.49
CA VAL A 28 -11.53 -6.02 11.10
C VAL A 28 -11.50 -4.96 10.00
N TYR A 29 -10.56 -5.08 9.07
CA TYR A 29 -10.41 -4.16 7.96
C TYR A 29 -9.69 -4.76 6.75
N GLU A 30 -9.93 -4.16 5.60
CA GLU A 30 -9.14 -4.29 4.38
C GLU A 30 -8.59 -2.93 3.97
N TYR A 31 -7.59 -2.93 3.08
CA TYR A 31 -7.07 -1.69 2.51
C TYR A 31 -6.58 -1.89 1.08
N ASP A 32 -6.71 -0.84 0.29
CA ASP A 32 -6.17 -0.75 -1.07
C ASP A 32 -5.09 0.33 -1.11
N LEU A 33 -3.95 0.02 -1.74
CA LEU A 33 -2.83 0.95 -1.92
C LEU A 33 -2.83 1.52 -3.32
N TYR A 34 -2.61 2.82 -3.44
CA TYR A 34 -2.56 3.53 -4.71
C TYR A 34 -1.24 4.29 -4.85
N PHE A 35 -0.64 4.21 -6.03
CA PHE A 35 0.46 5.06 -6.45
C PHE A 35 0.06 5.83 -7.70
N ASN A 36 0.09 7.16 -7.65
CA ASN A 36 -0.39 8.04 -8.72
C ASN A 36 -1.78 7.61 -9.25
N SER A 37 -2.72 7.40 -8.31
CA SER A 37 -4.09 6.94 -8.58
C SER A 37 -4.23 5.54 -9.20
N LYS A 38 -3.13 4.80 -9.36
CA LYS A 38 -3.15 3.42 -9.84
C LYS A 38 -3.08 2.45 -8.66
N LEU A 39 -4.00 1.49 -8.63
CA LEU A 39 -3.99 0.40 -7.65
C LEU A 39 -2.68 -0.37 -7.73
N LEU A 40 -2.01 -0.51 -6.59
CA LEU A 40 -0.81 -1.32 -6.45
C LEU A 40 -1.21 -2.76 -6.18
N ASP A 41 -0.50 -3.67 -6.83
CA ASP A 41 -0.56 -5.08 -6.47
C ASP A 41 0.17 -5.27 -5.14
N THR A 42 -0.55 -5.74 -4.13
CA THR A 42 -0.01 -5.97 -2.79
C THR A 42 0.55 -7.39 -2.62
N THR A 43 0.41 -8.27 -3.62
CA THR A 43 0.97 -9.64 -3.59
C THR A 43 2.50 -9.65 -3.65
N GLU A 44 3.10 -8.63 -4.25
CA GLU A 44 4.54 -8.37 -4.25
C GLU A 44 4.84 -7.00 -3.64
N VAL A 45 6.05 -6.79 -3.11
CA VAL A 45 6.45 -5.48 -2.59
C VAL A 45 6.54 -4.49 -3.76
N PRO A 46 5.65 -3.47 -3.84
CA PRO A 46 5.63 -2.56 -4.98
C PRO A 46 6.90 -1.71 -5.00
N LYS A 47 7.54 -1.61 -6.17
CA LYS A 47 8.74 -0.81 -6.40
C LYS A 47 8.45 0.28 -7.43
N PRO A 48 7.69 1.33 -7.07
CA PRO A 48 7.38 2.41 -8.01
C PRO A 48 8.66 3.16 -8.41
N ILE A 49 8.73 3.55 -9.68
CA ILE A 49 9.82 4.40 -10.18
C ILE A 49 9.50 5.83 -9.77
N LEU A 50 10.32 6.40 -8.91
CA LEU A 50 10.22 7.79 -8.49
C LEU A 50 11.14 8.67 -9.34
N LYS A 51 10.67 9.88 -9.65
CA LYS A 51 11.47 10.87 -10.36
C LYS A 51 11.81 12.02 -9.40
N ILE A 52 13.05 12.49 -9.49
CA ILE A 52 13.54 13.62 -8.68
C ILE A 52 12.77 14.88 -9.08
N ASN A 53 12.39 15.70 -8.10
CA ASN A 53 11.62 16.94 -8.28
C ASN A 53 10.23 16.81 -8.90
N GLU A 54 9.75 15.59 -9.16
CA GLU A 54 8.36 15.38 -9.57
C GLU A 54 7.56 14.88 -8.36
N PRO A 55 6.43 15.54 -8.03
CA PRO A 55 5.55 15.07 -6.99
C PRO A 55 4.88 13.76 -7.42
N PHE A 56 4.66 12.87 -6.46
CA PHE A 56 3.93 11.63 -6.61
C PHE A 56 2.89 11.50 -5.50
N THR A 57 1.84 10.74 -5.77
CA THR A 57 0.72 10.56 -4.84
C THR A 57 0.70 9.14 -4.32
N VAL A 58 0.59 9.00 -3.00
CA VAL A 58 0.31 7.74 -2.32
C VAL A 58 -1.09 7.82 -1.73
N GLY A 59 -1.92 6.83 -2.04
CA GLY A 59 -3.27 6.70 -1.51
C GLY A 59 -3.40 5.41 -0.70
N ILE A 60 -4.06 5.48 0.45
CA ILE A 60 -4.48 4.30 1.20
C ILE A 60 -5.98 4.42 1.43
N ASP A 61 -6.75 3.50 0.84
CA ASP A 61 -8.19 3.41 1.05
C ASP A 61 -8.48 2.30 2.05
N PHE A 62 -9.12 2.63 3.16
CA PHE A 62 -9.40 1.70 4.23
C PHE A 62 -10.87 1.28 4.22
N LYS A 63 -11.13 -0.03 4.20
CA LYS A 63 -12.47 -0.61 4.33
C LYS A 63 -12.60 -1.24 5.71
N MET A 64 -13.35 -0.59 6.58
CA MET A 64 -13.52 -1.00 7.98
C MET A 64 -14.80 -1.81 8.15
N TYR A 65 -14.69 -3.03 8.67
CA TYR A 65 -15.84 -3.93 8.89
C TYR A 65 -16.33 -3.94 10.34
N LYS A 66 -15.48 -3.50 11.28
CA LYS A 66 -15.79 -3.38 12.71
C LYS A 66 -15.43 -1.98 13.20
N LYS A 67 -16.06 -1.57 14.30
CA LYS A 67 -15.75 -0.28 14.93
C LYS A 67 -14.34 -0.34 15.54
N CYS A 68 -13.43 0.47 15.02
CA CYS A 68 -12.06 0.63 15.52
C CYS A 68 -11.61 2.08 15.37
N GLU A 69 -10.49 2.43 15.99
CA GLU A 69 -9.81 3.71 15.76
C GLU A 69 -8.59 3.45 14.88
N LEU A 70 -8.49 4.19 13.77
CA LEU A 70 -7.36 4.11 12.85
C LEU A 70 -6.40 5.27 13.13
N SER A 71 -5.12 4.95 13.29
CA SER A 71 -4.05 5.95 13.32
C SER A 71 -2.95 5.52 12.35
N VAL A 72 -2.39 6.49 11.63
CA VAL A 72 -1.40 6.23 10.58
C VAL A 72 -0.17 7.09 10.86
N MET A 73 1.01 6.53 10.60
CA MET A 73 2.27 7.26 10.62
C MET A 73 3.01 6.98 9.32
N LEU A 74 3.45 8.03 8.64
CA LEU A 74 4.36 7.91 7.51
C LEU A 74 5.77 7.91 8.06
N SER A 75 6.57 6.91 7.67
CA SER A 75 7.97 6.81 8.06
C SER A 75 8.87 6.80 6.84
N GLU A 76 10.11 7.23 7.05
CA GLU A 76 11.18 7.21 6.06
C GLU A 76 12.39 6.48 6.64
N THR A 77 13.12 5.74 5.80
CA THR A 77 14.30 4.98 6.25
C THR A 77 15.42 5.90 6.73
N GLU A 78 15.64 7.01 6.02
CA GLU A 78 16.56 8.06 6.41
C GLU A 78 15.85 9.40 6.39
N LYS A 79 16.34 10.35 7.21
CA LYS A 79 15.71 11.66 7.38
C LYS A 79 15.74 12.48 6.10
N ASN A 80 14.66 13.20 5.84
CA ASN A 80 14.51 14.18 4.75
C ASN A 80 14.59 13.58 3.34
N ASN A 81 14.16 12.33 3.15
CA ASN A 81 14.05 11.73 1.81
C ASN A 81 12.79 12.17 1.07
N PHE A 82 11.77 12.63 1.81
CA PHE A 82 10.50 13.02 1.21
C PHE A 82 9.93 14.25 1.88
N TYR A 83 9.37 15.14 1.07
CA TYR A 83 8.56 16.26 1.55
C TYR A 83 7.09 15.99 1.30
N VAL A 84 6.25 16.21 2.33
CA VAL A 84 4.80 16.17 2.16
C VAL A 84 4.34 17.51 1.61
N ILE A 85 3.84 17.51 0.38
CA ILE A 85 3.32 18.71 -0.29
C ILE A 85 1.87 18.94 0.13
N ASN A 86 1.08 17.88 0.23
CA ASN A 86 -0.34 17.95 0.60
C ASN A 86 -0.82 16.63 1.22
N GLY A 87 -1.77 16.69 2.16
CA GLY A 87 -2.41 15.54 2.78
C GLY A 87 -2.76 15.75 4.26
N SER A 88 -3.10 14.66 4.96
CA SER A 88 -3.54 14.69 6.37
C SER A 88 -2.42 14.94 7.39
N THR A 89 -1.17 15.00 6.96
CA THR A 89 -0.01 15.46 7.76
C THR A 89 0.90 16.32 6.90
N GLN A 90 1.71 17.16 7.53
CA GLN A 90 2.77 17.92 6.87
C GLN A 90 4.18 17.37 7.18
N LYS A 91 4.29 16.38 8.07
CA LYS A 91 5.58 15.87 8.54
C LYS A 91 5.65 14.36 8.47
N MET A 92 6.84 13.86 8.13
CA MET A 92 7.22 12.47 8.31
C MET A 92 7.46 12.15 9.78
N ASN A 93 7.22 10.90 10.17
CA ASN A 93 7.36 10.35 11.52
C ASN A 93 6.44 11.01 12.56
N GLU A 94 5.34 11.62 12.12
CA GLU A 94 4.31 12.17 13.00
C GLU A 94 3.06 11.26 12.94
N LEU A 95 2.54 10.88 14.11
CA LEU A 95 1.33 10.08 14.21
C LEU A 95 0.12 10.97 13.86
N ILE A 96 -0.69 10.50 12.92
CA ILE A 96 -1.99 11.10 12.60
C ILE A 96 -3.05 10.34 13.42
N PRO A 97 -3.58 10.93 14.50
CA PRO A 97 -4.57 10.27 15.32
C PRO A 97 -5.95 10.28 14.64
N LYS A 98 -6.70 9.20 14.81
CA LYS A 98 -8.14 9.12 14.58
C LYS A 98 -8.58 9.55 13.17
N LEU A 99 -8.13 8.79 12.17
CA LEU A 99 -8.67 8.90 10.81
C LEU A 99 -10.15 8.45 10.80
N ASP A 100 -10.99 9.18 10.07
CA ASP A 100 -12.42 8.88 9.98
C ASP A 100 -12.66 7.61 9.15
N LEU A 101 -13.69 6.82 9.48
CA LEU A 101 -13.88 5.44 9.00
C LEU A 101 -14.23 5.31 7.50
N THR A 102 -14.40 6.43 6.81
CA THR A 102 -14.69 6.53 5.37
C THR A 102 -13.56 7.21 4.58
N SER A 103 -12.39 7.40 5.19
CA SER A 103 -11.35 8.27 4.65
C SER A 103 -10.34 7.55 3.77
N LEU A 104 -10.26 7.99 2.51
CA LEU A 104 -9.10 7.80 1.65
C LEU A 104 -7.97 8.70 2.19
N LEU A 105 -6.88 8.10 2.67
CA LEU A 105 -5.68 8.84 3.03
C LEU A 105 -4.90 9.14 1.73
N LEU A 106 -5.01 10.36 1.23
CA LEU A 106 -4.30 10.81 0.04
C LEU A 106 -3.16 11.76 0.42
N LEU A 107 -1.94 11.38 0.04
CA LEU A 107 -0.72 12.12 0.34
C LEU A 107 0.05 12.41 -0.95
N THR A 108 0.43 13.66 -1.14
CA THR A 108 1.32 14.08 -2.22
C THR A 108 2.71 14.30 -1.64
N LEU A 109 3.68 13.56 -2.16
CA LEU A 109 5.06 13.53 -1.71
C LEU A 109 5.99 13.96 -2.85
N GLN A 110 7.18 14.43 -2.52
CA GLN A 110 8.21 14.71 -3.52
C GLN A 110 9.60 14.41 -2.97
N LEU A 111 10.46 13.87 -3.84
CA LEU A 111 11.89 13.69 -3.55
C LEU A 111 12.61 15.05 -3.57
N PRO A 112 13.49 15.34 -2.59
CA PRO A 112 14.39 16.48 -2.65
C PRO A 112 15.25 16.44 -3.91
N SER A 113 15.49 17.59 -4.52
CA SER A 113 16.62 17.79 -5.41
C SER A 113 17.90 17.58 -4.61
N MET A 114 18.67 16.53 -4.90
CA MET A 114 20.06 16.46 -4.44
C MET A 114 20.83 17.60 -5.13
N ILE A 115 21.07 18.68 -4.40
CA ILE A 115 22.09 19.64 -4.75
C ILE A 115 23.41 18.95 -4.40
N PHE A 116 24.08 18.36 -5.40
CA PHE A 116 25.50 18.06 -5.28
C PHE A 116 26.22 19.42 -5.23
N LEU A 117 26.55 19.86 -4.01
CA LEU A 117 27.45 20.98 -3.75
C LEU A 117 28.90 20.50 -3.83
#